data_AF-A0A7K3ZXN3-F1
#
_entry.id   AF-A0A7K3ZXN3-F1
#
_cell.length_a   1.000
_cell.length_b   1.000
_cell.length_c   1.000
_cell.angle_alpha   90.00
_cell.angle_beta   90.00
_cell.angle_gamma   90.00
#
_symmetry.space_group_name_H-M   'P 1'
#
loop_
_entity.id
_entity.type
_entity.pdbx_description
1 polymer ?
#
loop_
_entity_poly.entity_id
_entity_poly.type
_entity_poly.pdbx_seq_one_letter_code
_entity_poly.pdbx_strand_id
1 'polypeptide(L)' 'MTERLIPAIAQDARTGEVLMLAYMNDEALAKTRETGKAHYWSRSRKKLWLKGESSGHFQKVLEIRIDCDE' A
#
# COMPACT_ATOMS: atom_id res chain seq x y z
N MET A 1 13.39 -6.28 -17.49
CA MET A 1 12.16 -6.86 -16.93
C MET A 1 11.39 -5.73 -16.27
N THR A 2 10.12 -5.56 -16.60
CA THR A 2 9.25 -4.57 -15.95
C THR A 2 8.81 -5.11 -14.60
N GLU A 3 8.89 -4.29 -13.57
CA GLU A 3 8.42 -4.62 -12.22
C GLU A 3 6.89 -4.81 -12.21
N ARG A 4 6.40 -5.91 -11.61
CA ARG A 4 4.96 -6.17 -11.48
C ARG A 4 4.39 -5.21 -10.44
N LEU A 5 3.34 -4.49 -10.82
CA LEU A 5 2.63 -3.57 -9.94
C LEU A 5 1.16 -3.97 -9.85
N ILE A 6 0.66 -4.10 -8.63
CA ILE A 6 -0.76 -4.30 -8.35
C ILE A 6 -1.37 -2.99 -7.84
N PRO A 7 -2.61 -2.66 -8.23
CA PRO A 7 -3.35 -1.59 -7.58
C PRO A 7 -3.69 -1.98 -6.14
N ALA A 8 -3.57 -1.03 -5.22
CA ALA A 8 -3.91 -1.20 -3.81
C ALA A 8 -4.84 -0.07 -3.36
N ILE A 9 -5.98 -0.43 -2.81
CA ILE A 9 -6.98 0.50 -2.27
C ILE A 9 -6.81 0.56 -0.76
N ALA A 10 -6.59 1.76 -0.23
CA ALA A 10 -6.64 2.00 1.20
C ALA A 10 -8.06 2.40 1.59
N GLN A 11 -8.66 1.63 2.49
CA GLN A 11 -9.99 1.89 3.02
C GLN A 11 -9.90 2.12 4.53
N ASP A 12 -10.65 3.10 5.06
CA ASP A 12 -10.79 3.27 6.49
C ASP A 12 -11.53 2.05 7.08
N ALA A 13 -10.89 1.38 8.04
CA ALA A 13 -11.39 0.13 8.59
C ALA A 13 -12.65 0.28 9.45
N ARG A 14 -13.01 1.50 9.87
CA ARG A 14 -14.19 1.77 10.69
C ARG A 14 -15.35 2.27 9.85
N THR A 15 -15.09 3.18 8.90
CA THR A 15 -16.15 3.85 8.13
C THR A 15 -16.40 3.20 6.77
N GLY A 16 -15.44 2.44 6.24
CA GLY A 16 -15.49 1.92 4.87
C GLY A 16 -15.17 2.97 3.80
N GLU A 17 -14.77 4.19 4.19
CA GLU A 17 -14.38 5.24 3.24
C GLU A 17 -13.13 4.84 2.47
N VAL A 18 -13.15 4.98 1.13
CA VAL A 18 -11.96 4.80 0.30
C VAL A 18 -11.08 6.04 0.41
N LEU A 19 -9.91 5.89 1.03
CA LEU A 19 -9.00 6.99 1.31
C LEU A 19 -8.06 7.29 0.13
N MET A 20 -7.59 6.26 -0.56
CA MET A 20 -6.70 6.41 -1.71
C MET A 20 -6.55 5.13 -2.54
N LEU A 21 -6.11 5.32 -3.78
CA LEU A 21 -5.54 4.30 -4.65
C LEU A 21 -4.03 4.55 -4.77
N ALA A 22 -3.23 3.49 -4.65
CA ALA A 22 -1.82 3.49 -4.98
C ALA A 22 -1.43 2.15 -5.63
N TYR A 23 -0.14 1.93 -5.83
CA TYR A 23 0.39 0.71 -6.41
C TYR A 23 1.37 0.07 -5.44
N MET A 24 1.44 -1.26 -5.43
CA MET A 24 2.44 -2.03 -4.70
C MET A 24 3.19 -2.93 -5.69
N ASN A 25 4.51 -3.02 -5.53
CA ASN A 25 5.32 -4.14 -6.02
C ASN A 25 5.43 -5.21 -4.91
N ASP A 26 6.11 -6.32 -5.20
CA ASP A 26 6.30 -7.41 -4.23
C ASP A 26 7.01 -6.93 -2.95
N GLU A 27 7.98 -6.03 -3.07
CA GLU A 27 8.70 -5.45 -1.92
C GLU A 27 7.77 -4.61 -1.03
N ALA A 28 6.93 -3.76 -1.62
CA ALA A 28 5.98 -2.93 -0.89
C ALA A 28 4.96 -3.77 -0.13
N LEU A 29 4.46 -4.85 -0.74
CA LEU A 29 3.56 -5.77 -0.05
C LEU A 29 4.26 -6.51 1.09
N ALA A 30 5.49 -6.99 0.87
CA ALA A 30 6.29 -7.64 1.90
C ALA A 30 6.55 -6.71 3.09
N LYS A 31 6.98 -5.47 2.85
CA LYS A 31 7.21 -4.46 3.89
C LYS A 31 5.94 -4.04 4.60
N THR A 32 4.82 -4.00 3.90
CA THR A 32 3.51 -3.74 4.51
C THR A 32 3.16 -4.82 5.53
N ARG A 33 3.34 -6.09 5.18
CA ARG A 33 3.11 -7.23 6.09
C ARG A 33 4.09 -7.26 7.26
N GLU A 34 5.37 -6.97 7.01
CA GLU A 34 6.43 -6.98 8.02
C GLU A 34 6.20 -5.89 9.09
N THR A 35 5.85 -4.68 8.66
CA THR A 35 5.82 -3.51 9.56
C THR A 35 4.44 -3.19 10.12
N GLY A 36 3.37 -3.75 9.54
CA GLY A 36 1.99 -3.37 9.84
C GLY A 36 1.64 -1.93 9.40
N LYS A 37 2.43 -1.31 8.53
CA LYS A 37 2.20 0.03 7.98
C LYS A 37 2.16 -0.02 6.46
N ALA A 38 1.26 0.73 5.84
CA ALA A 38 1.13 0.73 4.39
C ALA A 38 2.39 1.28 3.70
N HIS A 39 3.03 0.41 2.91
CA HIS A 39 4.11 0.75 1.98
C HIS A 39 3.58 0.64 0.55
N TYR A 40 3.94 1.60 -0.29
CA TYR A 40 3.56 1.63 -1.69
C TYR A 40 4.80 1.77 -2.58
N TRP A 41 4.63 1.49 -3.86
CA TRP A 41 5.61 1.79 -4.90
C TRP A 41 5.26 3.10 -5.60
N SER A 42 6.16 4.08 -5.51
CA SER A 42 6.00 5.34 -6.25
C SER A 42 6.45 5.15 -7.69
N ARG A 43 5.51 5.07 -8.64
CA ARG A 43 5.82 4.88 -10.07
C ARG A 43 6.64 6.03 -10.67
N SER A 44 6.42 7.26 -10.22
CA SER A 44 7.16 8.43 -10.68
C SER A 44 8.57 8.52 -10.09
N ARG A 45 8.73 8.15 -8.81
CA ARG A 45 10.02 8.19 -8.11
C ARG A 45 10.81 6.88 -8.21
N LYS A 46 10.20 5.82 -8.74
CA LYS A 46 10.73 4.45 -8.85
C LYS A 46 11.37 3.97 -7.55
N LYS A 47 10.63 4.11 -6.46
CA LYS A 47 11.10 3.72 -5.12
C LYS A 47 9.96 3.31 -4.20
N LEU A 48 10.32 2.52 -3.19
CA LEU A 48 9.50 2.22 -2.04
C LEU A 48 9.15 3.51 -1.29
N TRP A 49 7.91 3.59 -0.81
CA TRP A 49 7.38 4.73 -0.08
C TRP A 49 6.55 4.27 1.12
N LEU A 50 6.97 4.65 2.32
CA LEU A 50 6.16 4.48 3.53
C LEU A 50 5.14 5.61 3.60
N LYS A 51 3.84 5.29 3.54
CA LYS A 51 2.78 6.29 3.62
C LYS A 51 2.86 7.03 4.96
N GLY A 52 3.04 8.34 4.90
CA GLY A 52 3.16 9.20 6.06
C GLY A 52 4.59 9.46 6.52
N GLU A 53 5.62 8.93 5.83
CA GLU A 53 7.03 9.11 6.22
C GLU A 53 7.46 10.59 6.40
N SER A 54 6.89 11.51 5.61
CA SER A 54 7.18 12.94 5.74
C SER A 54 6.14 13.73 6.52
N SER A 55 4.88 13.27 6.55
CA SER A 55 3.76 14.01 7.13
C SER A 55 3.32 13.53 8.52
N GLY A 56 3.81 12.37 8.97
CA GLY A 56 3.34 11.68 10.17
C GLY A 56 1.98 10.97 10.01
N HIS A 57 1.29 11.12 8.88
CA HIS A 57 -0.03 10.51 8.64
C HIS A 57 0.11 9.06 8.14
N PHE A 58 0.52 8.18 9.05
CA PHE A 58 0.69 6.76 8.79
C PHE A 58 -0.65 6.03 8.67
N GLN A 59 -0.69 5.06 7.76
CA GLN A 59 -1.78 4.08 7.67
C GLN A 59 -1.31 2.79 8.34
N LYS A 60 -1.90 2.45 9.49
CA LYS A 60 -1.70 1.14 10.14
C LYS A 60 -2.62 0.13 9.45
N VAL A 61 -2.07 -1.03 9.11
CA VAL A 61 -2.81 -2.09 8.42
C VAL A 61 -3.45 -3.01 9.45
N LEU A 62 -4.77 -3.14 9.36
CA LEU A 62 -5.54 -4.07 10.21
C LEU A 62 -5.87 -5.37 9.47
N GLU A 63 -6.12 -5.29 8.17
CA GLU A 63 -6.43 -6.42 7.31
C GLU A 63 -5.90 -6.14 5.90
N ILE A 64 -5.52 -7.18 5.18
CA ILE A 64 -5.24 -7.12 3.74
C ILE A 64 -6.18 -8.12 3.07
N ARG A 65 -6.96 -7.64 2.11
CA ARG A 65 -7.84 -8.47 1.28
C ARG A 65 -7.34 -8.49 -0.15
N ILE A 66 -7.64 -9.58 -0.81
CA ILE A 66 -7.22 -9.92 -2.16
C ILE A 66 -8.50 -10.10 -2.99
N ASP A 67 -8.50 -9.60 -4.22
CA ASP A 67 -9.62 -9.77 -5.15
C ASP A 67 -9.69 -11.21 -5.70
N CYS A 68 -10.82 -11.62 -6.27
CA CYS A 68 -11.06 -13.01 -6.67
C CYS A 68 -10.26 -13.49 -7.89
N ASP A 69 -9.72 -12.57 -8.69
CA ASP A 69 -9.11 -12.85 -10.00
C ASP A 69 -7.57 -12.73 -9.98
N GLU A 70 -6.92 -13.08 -8.88
CA GLU A 70 -5.44 -13.11 -8.81
C GLU A 70 -4.75 -14.02 -9.83
#